data_AF-A0A2K2VSV6-F1
#
_entry.id   AF-A0A2K2VSV6-F1
#
_cell.length_a   1.000
_cell.length_b   1.000
_cell.length_c   1.000
_cell.angle_alpha   90.00
_cell.angle_beta   90.00
_cell.angle_gamma   90.00
#
_symmetry.space_group_name_H-M   'P 1'
#
loop_
_entity.id
_entity.type
_entity.pdbx_description
1 polymer ?
#
loop_
_entity_poly.entity_id
_entity_poly.type
_entity_poly.pdbx_seq_one_letter_code
_entity_poly.pdbx_strand_id
1 'polypeptide(L)'
;MTTSRKAFIIFVVLLLAAQVFFVRTVAAEDGTVDSETVERLDRLIKEQQQQLESLQQQVNELKKTATQAQTEAKEAKSVAEEAKTTVQAPLEKVVTSGHERVKLALSGQVHRAVNVSEDGKNTKAYFVDSDASNTRVRFVGTAKASDDLTAGTRIEVAIAPNESSEVSQDNEESGDFFDQRWAEVSLHSKRFGKLSLGKGDTASNNSAEVDLSKTDIVQYSSIADVAGGLLFRQTNGDTLTGVSVSDAFSNLDGLSRRSRVRYDTPTFYGFHLATSLVSDQRYDASLWWGGQGYGFKAAGAAAFAYPNQDDTDFQYDGSFSLLHEDTGLNLTLSAGLRERDNQGDQENFYAKVGWLTTFFSLGETGFGVDYTRSLNLPTGRDEGYSVGAAAVQHFEDYGTEIYLQYRHHSLERDVAPSVQDINVGTIGARVKF
;
A
#
# COMPACT_ATOMS: atom_id res chain seq x y z
N MET A 1 0.45 11.79 -31.37
CA MET A 1 -0.43 10.66 -30.94
C MET A 1 0.16 9.25 -31.18
N THR A 2 1.32 9.10 -31.82
CA THR A 2 1.86 7.79 -32.27
C THR A 2 2.92 7.17 -31.34
N THR A 3 3.50 7.92 -30.40
CA THR A 3 4.59 7.45 -29.52
C THR A 3 4.06 6.78 -28.24
N SER A 4 2.99 7.30 -27.64
CA SER A 4 2.37 6.76 -26.41
C SER A 4 1.73 5.38 -26.60
N ARG A 5 1.19 5.09 -27.78
CA ARG A 5 0.60 3.78 -28.12
C ARG A 5 1.66 2.66 -28.22
N LYS A 6 2.90 3.01 -28.60
CA LYS A 6 4.00 2.04 -28.72
C LYS A 6 4.58 1.66 -27.36
N ALA A 7 4.64 2.60 -26.41
CA ALA A 7 5.11 2.35 -25.05
C ALA A 7 4.20 1.38 -24.28
N PHE A 8 2.87 1.53 -24.41
CA PHE A 8 1.89 0.64 -23.77
C PHE A 8 1.96 -0.80 -24.29
N ILE A 9 2.19 -0.99 -25.60
CA ILE A 9 2.30 -2.32 -26.21
C ILE A 9 3.63 -2.99 -25.82
N ILE A 10 4.74 -2.24 -25.73
CA ILE A 10 6.04 -2.78 -25.30
C ILE A 10 5.98 -3.25 -23.83
N PHE A 11 5.28 -2.50 -22.97
CA PHE A 11 5.07 -2.88 -21.57
C PHE A 11 4.26 -4.19 -21.44
N VAL A 12 3.19 -4.35 -22.22
CA VAL A 12 2.38 -5.59 -22.24
C VAL A 12 3.13 -6.79 -22.83
N VAL A 13 4.00 -6.58 -23.82
CA VAL A 13 4.79 -7.67 -24.43
C VAL A 13 5.91 -8.18 -23.51
N LEU A 14 6.51 -7.30 -22.70
CA LEU A 14 7.47 -7.71 -21.67
C LEU A 14 6.80 -8.51 -20.53
N LEU A 15 5.54 -8.21 -20.22
CA LEU A 15 4.73 -8.93 -19.22
C LEU A 15 4.39 -10.38 -19.62
N LEU A 16 4.21 -10.67 -20.91
CA LEU A 16 3.89 -12.02 -21.40
C LEU A 16 5.11 -12.94 -21.51
N ALA A 17 6.33 -12.40 -21.54
CA ALA A 17 7.55 -13.20 -21.68
C ALA A 17 8.02 -13.89 -20.38
N ALA A 18 7.44 -13.53 -19.23
CA ALA A 18 7.84 -14.06 -17.92
C ALA A 18 7.12 -15.37 -17.50
N GLN A 19 6.21 -15.92 -18.30
CA GLN A 19 5.36 -17.05 -17.90
C GLN A 19 5.63 -18.41 -18.58
N VAL A 20 6.74 -18.60 -19.32
CA VAL A 20 6.96 -19.88 -20.03
C VAL A 20 8.35 -20.44 -19.77
N PHE A 21 8.55 -21.11 -18.63
CA PHE A 21 9.54 -22.19 -18.50
C PHE A 21 9.17 -23.14 -17.37
N PHE A 22 8.32 -24.14 -17.64
CA PHE A 22 8.42 -25.48 -17.04
C PHE A 22 7.60 -26.47 -17.90
N VAL A 23 8.26 -27.21 -18.79
CA VAL A 23 7.71 -28.44 -19.36
C VAL A 23 8.72 -29.55 -19.05
N ARG A 24 8.29 -30.54 -18.25
CA ARG A 24 9.04 -31.76 -18.00
C ARG A 24 9.07 -32.61 -19.28
N THR A 25 10.25 -33.07 -19.69
CA THR A 25 10.42 -34.08 -20.72
C THR A 25 9.98 -35.45 -20.18
N VAL A 26 8.95 -36.06 -20.78
CA VAL A 26 8.63 -37.47 -20.58
C VAL A 26 9.32 -38.27 -21.69
N ALA A 27 10.18 -39.20 -21.31
CA ALA A 27 10.79 -40.18 -22.22
C ALA A 27 9.74 -41.23 -22.62
N ALA A 28 9.65 -41.56 -23.91
CA ALA A 28 8.74 -42.56 -24.43
C ALA A 28 9.39 -43.95 -24.38
N GLU A 29 8.73 -44.90 -23.70
CA GLU A 29 8.93 -46.34 -23.89
C GLU A 29 7.96 -46.84 -24.97
N ASP A 30 8.46 -47.69 -25.88
CA ASP A 30 7.70 -48.35 -26.94
C ASP A 30 6.64 -49.31 -26.35
N GLY A 31 5.39 -48.87 -26.37
CA GLY A 31 4.21 -49.71 -26.08
C GLY A 31 3.20 -49.59 -27.21
N THR A 32 2.77 -50.72 -27.75
CA THR A 32 1.73 -50.81 -28.79
C THR A 32 0.49 -50.02 -28.38
N VAL A 33 0.10 -49.04 -29.20
CA VAL A 33 -1.02 -48.15 -28.95
C VAL A 33 -2.33 -48.95 -28.99
N ASP A 34 -2.91 -49.17 -27.81
CA ASP A 34 -4.23 -49.81 -27.65
C ASP A 34 -5.34 -48.87 -28.15
N SER A 35 -6.39 -49.41 -28.78
CA SER A 35 -7.45 -48.61 -29.41
C SER A 35 -8.20 -47.74 -28.40
N GLU A 36 -8.27 -48.18 -27.14
CA GLU A 36 -8.85 -47.44 -26.03
C GLU A 36 -8.06 -46.16 -25.69
N THR A 37 -6.74 -46.18 -25.90
CA THR A 37 -5.86 -45.02 -25.70
C THR A 37 -6.05 -43.99 -26.81
N VAL A 38 -6.29 -44.44 -28.04
CA VAL A 38 -6.58 -43.57 -29.20
C VAL A 38 -7.93 -42.87 -29.02
N GLU A 39 -8.96 -43.59 -28.60
CA GLU A 39 -10.29 -43.00 -28.34
C GLU A 39 -10.26 -41.99 -27.19
N ARG A 40 -9.48 -42.26 -26.13
CA ARG A 40 -9.29 -41.31 -25.03
C ARG A 40 -8.56 -40.05 -25.48
N LEU A 41 -7.55 -40.18 -26.34
CA LEU A 41 -6.83 -39.03 -26.92
C LEU A 41 -7.73 -38.22 -27.86
N ASP A 42 -8.55 -38.87 -28.69
CA ASP A 42 -9.50 -38.17 -29.58
C ASP A 42 -10.55 -37.37 -28.79
N ARG A 43 -11.01 -37.92 -27.65
CA ARG A 43 -11.91 -37.20 -26.73
C ARG A 43 -11.21 -36.00 -26.08
N LEU A 44 -9.99 -36.16 -25.60
CA LEU A 44 -9.21 -35.06 -25.00
C LEU A 44 -8.90 -33.95 -26.01
N ILE A 45 -8.59 -34.30 -27.25
CA ILE A 45 -8.36 -33.33 -28.33
C ILE A 45 -9.65 -32.54 -28.62
N LYS A 46 -10.80 -33.20 -28.67
CA LYS A 46 -12.10 -32.53 -28.85
C LYS A 46 -12.45 -31.60 -27.69
N GLU A 47 -12.19 -32.01 -26.45
CA GLU A 47 -12.40 -31.17 -25.26
C GLU A 47 -11.45 -29.95 -25.25
N GLN A 48 -10.18 -30.14 -25.60
CA GLN A 48 -9.22 -29.03 -25.73
C GLN A 48 -9.61 -28.06 -26.85
N GLN A 49 -10.13 -28.57 -27.96
CA GLN A 49 -10.57 -27.74 -29.09
C GLN A 49 -11.79 -26.88 -28.69
N GLN A 50 -12.73 -27.44 -27.91
CA GLN A 50 -13.85 -26.68 -27.36
C GLN A 50 -13.42 -25.63 -26.33
N GLN A 51 -12.43 -25.93 -25.47
CA GLN A 51 -11.87 -24.94 -24.56
C GLN A 51 -11.17 -23.79 -25.31
N LEU A 52 -10.40 -24.10 -26.35
CA LEU A 52 -9.74 -23.09 -27.19
C LEU A 52 -10.74 -22.19 -27.90
N GLU A 53 -11.85 -22.75 -28.40
CA GLU A 53 -12.93 -21.97 -29.01
C GLU A 53 -13.62 -21.05 -27.99
N SER A 54 -13.85 -21.53 -26.77
CA SER A 54 -14.42 -20.72 -25.67
C SER A 54 -13.48 -19.58 -25.25
N LEU A 55 -12.18 -19.86 -25.09
CA LEU A 55 -11.17 -18.84 -24.80
C LEU A 55 -11.07 -17.81 -25.93
N GLN A 56 -11.13 -18.24 -27.20
CA GLN A 56 -11.11 -17.34 -28.34
C GLN A 56 -12.33 -16.41 -28.36
N GLN A 57 -13.50 -16.90 -27.96
CA GLN A 57 -14.71 -16.08 -27.80
C GLN A 57 -14.56 -15.05 -26.69
N GLN A 58 -14.09 -15.45 -25.50
CA GLN A 58 -13.85 -14.54 -24.37
C GLN A 58 -12.82 -13.45 -24.72
N VAL A 59 -11.75 -13.81 -25.43
CA VAL A 59 -10.74 -12.85 -25.92
C VAL A 59 -11.34 -11.88 -26.93
N ASN A 60 -12.26 -12.32 -27.79
CA ASN A 60 -12.95 -11.45 -28.73
C ASN A 60 -13.94 -10.51 -28.03
N GLU A 61 -14.64 -10.97 -27.00
CA GLU A 61 -15.48 -10.12 -26.15
C GLU A 61 -14.66 -9.09 -25.39
N LEU A 62 -13.54 -9.48 -24.78
CA LEU A 62 -12.62 -8.56 -24.12
C LEU A 62 -12.04 -7.52 -25.08
N LYS A 63 -11.69 -7.90 -26.31
CA LYS A 63 -11.26 -6.94 -27.36
C LYS A 63 -12.36 -5.95 -27.71
N LYS A 64 -13.62 -6.40 -27.75
CA LYS A 64 -14.78 -5.54 -28.02
C LYS A 64 -14.98 -4.54 -26.88
N THR A 65 -14.99 -5.01 -25.64
CA THR A 65 -15.09 -4.17 -24.43
C THR A 65 -13.93 -3.18 -24.33
N ALA A 66 -12.70 -3.62 -24.60
CA ALA A 66 -11.53 -2.74 -24.62
C ALA A 66 -11.62 -1.68 -25.73
N THR A 67 -12.18 -2.02 -26.89
CA THR A 67 -12.39 -1.06 -27.98
C THR A 67 -13.47 -0.04 -27.62
N GLN A 68 -14.51 -0.48 -26.92
CA GLN A 68 -15.61 0.37 -26.45
C GLN A 68 -15.12 1.34 -25.37
N ALA A 69 -14.39 0.85 -24.37
CA ALA A 69 -13.72 1.67 -23.36
C ALA A 69 -12.71 2.65 -23.98
N GLN A 70 -12.00 2.26 -25.04
CA GLN A 70 -11.08 3.15 -25.76
C GLN A 70 -11.81 4.23 -26.59
N THR A 71 -13.06 3.97 -26.99
CA THR A 71 -13.94 4.92 -27.68
C THR A 71 -14.52 5.90 -26.69
N GLU A 72 -15.06 5.41 -25.56
CA GLU A 72 -15.54 6.24 -24.45
C GLU A 72 -14.42 7.12 -23.88
N ALA A 73 -13.20 6.60 -23.74
CA ALA A 73 -12.05 7.40 -23.32
C ALA A 73 -11.64 8.48 -24.34
N LYS A 74 -11.85 8.24 -25.65
CA LYS A 74 -11.62 9.25 -26.69
C LYS A 74 -12.72 10.31 -26.71
N GLU A 75 -13.97 9.92 -26.51
CA GLU A 75 -15.10 10.85 -26.40
C GLU A 75 -14.98 11.71 -25.13
N ALA A 76 -14.63 11.11 -23.99
CA ALA A 76 -14.33 11.85 -22.76
C ALA A 76 -13.15 12.84 -22.98
N LYS A 77 -12.15 12.45 -23.76
CA LYS A 77 -11.02 13.31 -24.11
C LYS A 77 -11.41 14.43 -25.08
N SER A 78 -12.28 14.19 -26.06
CA SER A 78 -12.78 15.23 -26.96
C SER A 78 -13.70 16.21 -26.24
N VAL A 79 -14.54 15.73 -25.31
CA VAL A 79 -15.35 16.59 -24.43
C VAL A 79 -14.45 17.43 -23.51
N ALA A 80 -13.36 16.85 -22.98
CA ALA A 80 -12.37 17.60 -22.20
C ALA A 80 -11.54 18.59 -23.05
N GLU A 81 -11.33 18.32 -24.34
CA GLU A 81 -10.68 19.25 -25.27
C GLU A 81 -11.63 20.38 -25.73
N GLU A 82 -12.92 20.10 -25.93
CA GLU A 82 -13.97 21.11 -26.15
C GLU A 82 -14.20 22.00 -24.91
N ALA A 83 -14.07 21.44 -23.71
CA ALA A 83 -14.08 22.20 -22.46
C ALA A 83 -12.81 23.07 -22.28
N LYS A 84 -11.71 22.77 -22.98
CA LYS A 84 -10.48 23.59 -22.99
C LYS A 84 -10.53 24.75 -23.98
N THR A 85 -11.34 24.68 -25.04
CA THR A 85 -11.47 25.75 -26.05
C THR A 85 -12.46 26.85 -25.64
N THR A 86 -13.26 26.65 -24.60
CA THR A 86 -13.93 27.73 -23.89
C THR A 86 -12.96 28.35 -22.89
N VAL A 87 -12.20 29.37 -23.33
CA VAL A 87 -11.35 30.18 -22.45
C VAL A 87 -12.24 31.02 -21.53
N GLN A 88 -12.76 30.38 -20.50
CA GLN A 88 -13.18 31.05 -19.28
C GLN A 88 -11.90 31.28 -18.47
N ALA A 89 -11.68 32.50 -17.99
CA ALA A 89 -10.58 32.81 -17.06
C ALA A 89 -10.53 31.72 -15.97
N PRO A 90 -9.34 31.27 -15.52
CA PRO A 90 -9.25 30.19 -14.54
C PRO A 90 -10.13 30.58 -13.36
N LEU A 91 -11.24 29.85 -13.20
CA LEU A 91 -12.11 30.02 -12.05
C LEU A 91 -11.21 29.89 -10.82
N GLU A 92 -11.13 30.95 -10.02
CA GLU A 92 -10.42 30.86 -8.74
C GLU A 92 -10.94 29.63 -8.01
N LYS A 93 -10.04 28.81 -7.45
CA LYS A 93 -10.45 27.65 -6.66
C LYS A 93 -11.19 28.17 -5.42
N VAL A 94 -12.51 28.25 -5.46
CA VAL A 94 -13.30 28.86 -4.40
C VAL A 94 -13.64 27.82 -3.32
N VAL A 95 -12.75 27.68 -2.34
CA VAL A 95 -13.10 27.12 -1.02
C VAL A 95 -12.99 28.27 -0.03
N THR A 96 -14.12 28.75 0.45
CA THR A 96 -14.19 29.92 1.34
C THR A 96 -14.63 29.51 2.75
N SER A 97 -14.16 30.26 3.74
CA SER A 97 -14.67 30.16 5.11
C SER A 97 -15.75 31.21 5.36
N GLY A 98 -16.69 30.91 6.26
CA GLY A 98 -17.62 31.90 6.79
C GLY A 98 -16.95 32.96 7.69
N HIS A 99 -15.68 32.78 8.04
CA HIS A 99 -14.90 33.75 8.82
C HIS A 99 -13.72 34.30 8.00
N GLU A 100 -13.60 35.62 7.93
CA GLU A 100 -12.57 36.31 7.12
C GLU A 100 -11.13 35.94 7.49
N ARG A 101 -10.87 35.62 8.77
CA ARG A 101 -9.53 35.26 9.26
C ARG A 101 -9.19 33.78 9.11
N VAL A 102 -10.14 32.96 8.68
CA VAL A 102 -9.98 31.51 8.56
C VAL A 102 -9.75 31.16 7.11
N LYS A 103 -8.65 30.47 6.83
CA LYS A 103 -8.43 29.80 5.55
C LYS A 103 -8.92 28.37 5.67
N LEU A 104 -9.78 27.95 4.74
CA LEU A 104 -10.28 26.59 4.63
C LEU A 104 -9.64 25.91 3.42
N ALA A 105 -9.07 24.74 3.62
CA ALA A 105 -8.61 23.86 2.55
C ALA A 105 -9.44 22.57 2.55
N LEU A 106 -9.97 22.23 1.38
CA LEU A 106 -10.54 20.92 1.08
C LEU A 106 -9.52 20.15 0.24
N SER A 107 -9.28 18.89 0.61
CA SER A 107 -8.44 17.98 -0.16
C SER A 107 -8.90 16.54 0.05
N GLY A 108 -8.44 15.62 -0.77
CA GLY A 108 -8.74 14.21 -0.59
C GLY A 108 -8.03 13.32 -1.58
N GLN A 109 -8.43 12.06 -1.59
CA GLN A 109 -7.96 11.10 -2.58
C GLN A 109 -8.94 9.94 -2.74
N VAL A 110 -8.86 9.28 -3.89
CA VAL A 110 -9.42 7.94 -4.13
C VAL A 110 -8.27 6.99 -4.41
N HIS A 111 -8.26 5.81 -3.78
CA HIS A 111 -7.18 4.83 -3.90
C HIS A 111 -7.74 3.42 -4.05
N ARG A 112 -7.81 2.94 -5.30
CA ARG A 112 -8.41 1.64 -5.64
C ARG A 112 -7.38 0.72 -6.28
N ALA A 113 -7.48 -0.57 -5.97
CA ALA A 113 -6.60 -1.59 -6.49
C ALA A 113 -7.33 -2.89 -6.82
N VAL A 114 -6.66 -3.73 -7.59
CA VAL A 114 -7.01 -5.12 -7.81
C VAL A 114 -5.84 -5.97 -7.32
N ASN A 115 -6.12 -6.85 -6.35
CA ASN A 115 -5.19 -7.87 -5.88
C ASN A 115 -5.51 -9.20 -6.55
N VAL A 116 -4.57 -9.78 -7.27
CA VAL A 116 -4.64 -11.14 -7.80
C VAL A 116 -3.83 -12.03 -6.88
N SER A 117 -4.51 -12.82 -6.06
CA SER A 117 -3.88 -13.73 -5.10
C SER A 117 -3.85 -15.15 -5.65
N GLU A 118 -2.74 -15.84 -5.42
CA GLU A 118 -2.60 -17.29 -5.51
C GLU A 118 -2.24 -17.83 -4.12
N ASP A 119 -3.05 -18.74 -3.59
CA ASP A 119 -3.00 -19.16 -2.17
C ASP A 119 -2.53 -20.62 -1.97
N GLY A 120 -1.68 -21.10 -2.88
CA GLY A 120 -1.22 -22.49 -2.97
C GLY A 120 -2.20 -23.44 -3.67
N LYS A 121 -3.41 -22.98 -4.01
CA LYS A 121 -4.42 -23.79 -4.70
C LYS A 121 -5.16 -23.03 -5.79
N ASN A 122 -5.73 -21.87 -5.45
CA ASN A 122 -6.58 -21.10 -6.36
C ASN A 122 -5.95 -19.75 -6.66
N THR A 123 -6.15 -19.27 -7.88
CA THR A 123 -5.86 -17.88 -8.25
C THR A 123 -7.16 -17.10 -8.38
N LYS A 124 -7.28 -15.96 -7.70
CA LYS A 124 -8.48 -15.13 -7.72
C LYS A 124 -8.14 -13.63 -7.61
N ALA A 125 -8.97 -12.80 -8.22
CA ALA A 125 -8.86 -11.35 -8.16
C ALA A 125 -9.83 -10.77 -7.12
N TYR A 126 -9.38 -9.75 -6.39
CA TYR A 126 -10.10 -9.02 -5.35
C TYR A 126 -10.05 -7.52 -5.66
N PHE A 127 -11.18 -6.83 -5.54
CA PHE A 127 -11.31 -5.40 -5.84
C PHE A 127 -11.38 -4.61 -4.55
N VAL A 128 -10.32 -3.86 -4.24
CA VAL A 128 -10.11 -3.30 -2.91
C VAL A 128 -10.00 -1.78 -2.93
N ASP A 129 -10.30 -1.16 -1.80
CA ASP A 129 -9.69 0.12 -1.41
C ASP A 129 -8.38 -0.18 -0.68
N SER A 130 -7.31 0.55 -1.00
CA SER A 130 -5.99 0.21 -0.46
C SER A 130 -5.79 0.86 0.91
N ASP A 131 -5.64 0.03 1.95
CA ASP A 131 -5.45 0.49 3.33
C ASP A 131 -4.18 1.35 3.48
N ALA A 132 -3.13 0.99 2.73
CA ALA A 132 -1.86 1.71 2.69
C ALA A 132 -2.03 3.23 2.52
N SER A 133 -3.05 3.63 1.77
CA SER A 133 -3.49 5.01 1.79
C SER A 133 -4.94 5.08 1.34
N ASN A 134 -5.86 4.77 2.25
CA ASN A 134 -7.29 4.66 1.92
C ASN A 134 -7.95 5.92 1.33
N THR A 135 -9.05 5.70 0.62
CA THR A 135 -9.91 6.75 0.06
C THR A 135 -10.47 7.64 1.18
N ARG A 136 -10.36 8.97 1.02
CA ARG A 136 -10.67 9.92 2.10
C ARG A 136 -10.92 11.34 1.63
N VAL A 137 -11.58 12.11 2.49
CA VAL A 137 -11.77 13.57 2.36
C VAL A 137 -11.24 14.26 3.62
N ARG A 138 -10.62 15.42 3.42
CA ARG A 138 -9.97 16.22 4.47
C ARG A 138 -10.37 17.68 4.37
N PHE A 139 -10.71 18.25 5.51
CA PHE A 139 -10.93 19.67 5.73
C PHE A 139 -9.92 20.20 6.74
N VAL A 140 -9.18 21.25 6.36
CA VAL A 140 -8.20 21.91 7.25
C VAL A 140 -8.55 23.39 7.36
N GLY A 141 -8.85 23.83 8.58
CA GLY A 141 -9.04 25.22 8.91
C GLY A 141 -7.79 25.80 9.56
N THR A 142 -7.35 26.99 9.15
CA THR A 142 -6.24 27.70 9.80
C THR A 142 -6.56 29.17 10.00
N ALA A 143 -6.21 29.70 11.17
CA ALA A 143 -6.35 31.11 11.48
C ALA A 143 -5.05 31.62 12.11
N LYS A 144 -4.43 32.62 11.47
CA LYS A 144 -3.27 33.31 12.05
C LYS A 144 -3.76 34.25 13.15
N ALA A 145 -3.45 33.91 14.40
CA ALA A 145 -3.79 34.72 15.56
C ALA A 145 -2.74 35.83 15.79
N SER A 146 -1.47 35.57 15.46
CA SER A 146 -0.37 36.53 15.43
C SER A 146 0.72 36.06 14.44
N ASP A 147 1.84 36.78 14.39
CA ASP A 147 3.00 36.36 13.58
C ASP A 147 3.66 35.06 14.06
N ASP A 148 3.49 34.73 15.34
CA ASP A 148 4.03 33.52 15.98
C ASP A 148 2.99 32.41 16.07
N LEU A 149 1.71 32.76 16.34
CA LEU A 149 0.66 31.80 16.72
C LEU A 149 -0.36 31.56 15.61
N THR A 150 -0.60 30.30 15.29
CA THR A 150 -1.64 29.83 14.37
C THR A 150 -2.56 28.85 15.08
N ALA A 151 -3.87 29.10 15.05
CA ALA A 151 -4.89 28.13 15.44
C ALA A 151 -5.26 27.26 14.22
N GLY A 152 -5.40 25.96 14.43
CA GLY A 152 -5.70 25.00 13.38
C GLY A 152 -6.82 24.05 13.77
N THR A 153 -7.58 23.58 12.78
CA THR A 153 -8.52 22.48 12.92
C THR A 153 -8.32 21.49 11.76
N ARG A 154 -8.55 20.21 12.01
CA ARG A 154 -8.57 19.18 10.97
C ARG A 154 -9.70 18.20 11.21
N ILE A 155 -10.45 17.95 10.14
CA ILE A 155 -11.40 16.85 10.04
C ILE A 155 -10.95 16.00 8.85
N GLU A 156 -10.77 14.71 9.05
CA GLU A 156 -10.48 13.75 7.99
C GLU A 156 -11.33 12.50 8.20
N VAL A 157 -11.99 12.06 7.13
CA VAL A 157 -12.85 10.89 7.13
C VAL A 157 -12.38 9.95 6.02
N ALA A 158 -12.11 8.70 6.37
CA ALA A 158 -11.95 7.62 5.39
C ALA A 158 -13.32 7.08 4.97
N ILE A 159 -13.43 6.80 3.68
CA ILE A 159 -14.61 6.21 3.03
C ILE A 159 -14.07 5.15 2.08
N ALA A 160 -13.77 3.98 2.62
CA ALA A 160 -12.92 2.97 1.97
C ALA A 160 -13.65 1.63 1.85
N PRO A 161 -14.54 1.46 0.85
CA PRO A 161 -15.25 0.19 0.72
C PRO A 161 -14.28 -0.94 0.40
N ASN A 162 -14.47 -2.10 1.03
CA ASN A 162 -13.67 -3.30 0.78
C ASN A 162 -12.17 -3.05 0.98
N GLU A 163 -11.80 -2.60 2.19
CA GLU A 163 -10.41 -2.29 2.53
C GLU A 163 -9.53 -3.56 2.42
N SER A 164 -8.34 -3.43 1.83
CA SER A 164 -7.46 -4.55 1.49
C SER A 164 -6.96 -5.37 2.69
N SER A 165 -6.98 -4.79 3.88
CA SER A 165 -6.67 -5.44 5.16
C SER A 165 -7.80 -6.34 5.67
N GLU A 166 -9.01 -6.23 5.11
CA GLU A 166 -10.21 -6.99 5.53
C GLU A 166 -10.74 -7.93 4.44
N VAL A 167 -10.48 -7.62 3.17
CA VAL A 167 -10.90 -8.46 2.05
C VAL A 167 -10.13 -9.78 2.03
N SER A 168 -10.87 -10.89 1.95
CA SER A 168 -10.33 -12.25 2.01
C SER A 168 -11.01 -13.19 1.00
N GLN A 169 -10.50 -14.41 0.90
CA GLN A 169 -11.11 -15.47 0.10
C GLN A 169 -12.56 -15.77 0.51
N ASP A 170 -12.90 -15.62 1.79
CA ASP A 170 -14.23 -15.90 2.35
C ASP A 170 -15.13 -14.67 2.43
N ASN A 171 -14.56 -13.46 2.29
CA ASN A 171 -15.28 -12.21 2.39
C ASN A 171 -14.70 -11.13 1.45
N GLU A 172 -15.26 -11.05 0.23
CA GLU A 172 -14.83 -10.07 -0.79
C GLU A 172 -15.50 -8.70 -0.64
N GLU A 173 -16.67 -8.68 -0.01
CA GLU A 173 -17.46 -7.49 0.27
C GLU A 173 -17.42 -7.23 1.78
N SER A 174 -16.23 -6.94 2.30
CA SER A 174 -16.01 -6.73 3.74
C SER A 174 -16.79 -5.55 4.31
N GLY A 175 -17.33 -4.70 3.42
CA GLY A 175 -18.33 -3.69 3.71
C GLY A 175 -17.77 -2.28 3.69
N ASP A 176 -18.55 -1.36 4.25
CA ASP A 176 -18.21 0.06 4.28
C ASP A 176 -17.24 0.33 5.44
N PHE A 177 -16.02 0.77 5.13
CA PHE A 177 -15.13 1.37 6.12
C PHE A 177 -15.37 2.87 6.23
N PHE A 178 -15.82 3.30 7.41
CA PHE A 178 -16.01 4.71 7.74
C PHE A 178 -15.28 5.06 9.05
N ASP A 179 -14.11 5.66 8.94
CA ASP A 179 -13.31 6.09 10.09
C ASP A 179 -13.12 7.60 10.12
N GLN A 180 -13.40 8.21 11.28
CA GLN A 180 -12.98 9.59 11.55
C GLN A 180 -11.49 9.57 11.89
N ARG A 181 -10.64 9.54 10.86
CA ARG A 181 -9.18 9.48 10.98
C ARG A 181 -8.63 10.65 11.80
N TRP A 182 -9.20 11.85 11.59
CA TRP A 182 -8.85 13.06 12.34
C TRP A 182 -10.10 13.85 12.72
N ALA A 183 -10.11 14.33 13.96
CA ALA A 183 -11.04 15.33 14.47
C ALA A 183 -10.33 16.08 15.60
N GLU A 184 -9.63 17.17 15.27
CA GLU A 184 -8.78 17.87 16.23
C GLU A 184 -8.79 19.39 16.09
N VAL A 185 -8.33 20.02 17.17
CA VAL A 185 -7.89 21.42 17.23
C VAL A 185 -6.40 21.48 17.56
N SER A 186 -5.71 22.53 17.12
CA SER A 186 -4.29 22.72 17.43
C SER A 186 -3.92 24.20 17.58
N LEU A 187 -2.84 24.42 18.31
CA LEU A 187 -2.15 25.70 18.44
C LEU A 187 -0.68 25.50 18.06
N HIS A 188 -0.22 26.23 17.06
CA HIS A 188 1.16 26.17 16.58
C HIS A 188 1.84 27.51 16.81
N SER A 189 2.92 27.51 17.60
CA SER A 189 3.86 28.61 17.76
C SER A 189 5.16 28.29 17.02
N LYS A 190 5.71 29.24 16.26
CA LYS A 190 7.02 29.06 15.61
C LYS A 190 8.15 28.86 16.62
N ARG A 191 8.02 29.45 17.81
CA ARG A 191 9.03 29.38 18.88
C ARG A 191 8.87 28.18 19.80
N PHE A 192 7.63 27.77 20.06
CA PHE A 192 7.33 26.76 21.07
C PHE A 192 6.80 25.45 20.50
N GLY A 193 6.59 25.33 19.19
CA GLY A 193 6.11 24.11 18.55
C GLY A 193 4.59 24.02 18.52
N LYS A 194 4.05 22.80 18.38
CA LYS A 194 2.63 22.55 18.16
C LYS A 194 2.02 21.75 19.30
N LEU A 195 0.88 22.21 19.82
CA LEU A 195 0.01 21.44 20.71
C LEU A 195 -1.25 21.04 19.94
N SER A 196 -1.63 19.76 20.00
CA SER A 196 -2.80 19.20 19.33
C SER A 196 -3.70 18.47 20.33
N LEU A 197 -5.02 18.63 20.19
CA LEU A 197 -6.04 18.02 21.05
C LEU A 197 -7.17 17.44 20.19
N GLY A 198 -7.49 16.17 20.36
CA GLY A 198 -8.57 15.47 19.66
C GLY A 198 -8.13 14.11 19.13
N LYS A 199 -8.84 13.55 18.14
CA LYS A 199 -8.44 12.31 17.46
C LYS A 199 -7.51 12.61 16.29
N GLY A 200 -6.42 11.84 16.16
CA GLY A 200 -5.47 11.89 15.05
C GLY A 200 -4.19 11.13 15.40
N ASP A 201 -3.09 11.38 14.68
CA ASP A 201 -1.84 10.63 14.88
C ASP A 201 -1.30 10.84 16.30
N THR A 202 -0.91 9.74 16.95
CA THR A 202 -0.10 9.72 18.17
C THR A 202 1.36 10.03 17.83
N ALA A 203 2.24 10.25 18.81
CA ALA A 203 3.62 10.68 18.50
C ALA A 203 4.41 9.61 17.75
N SER A 204 4.18 8.34 18.07
CA SER A 204 4.85 7.15 17.50
C SER A 204 4.23 6.67 16.19
N ASN A 205 3.11 7.23 15.74
CA ASN A 205 2.51 6.80 14.48
C ASN A 205 3.39 7.19 13.28
N ASN A 206 3.59 6.24 12.37
CA ASN A 206 4.44 6.24 11.17
C ASN A 206 5.96 6.29 11.43
N SER A 207 6.46 6.10 12.65
CA SER A 207 7.91 6.09 12.89
C SER A 207 8.61 4.84 12.32
N ALA A 208 7.86 3.79 11.99
CA ALA A 208 8.37 2.61 11.30
C ALA A 208 8.34 2.74 9.76
N GLU A 209 7.91 3.89 9.22
CA GLU A 209 7.45 4.01 7.82
C GLU A 209 8.17 5.10 7.01
N VAL A 210 9.27 5.67 7.50
CA VAL A 210 10.03 6.69 6.76
C VAL A 210 10.61 6.10 5.48
N ASP A 211 10.19 6.65 4.34
CA ASP A 211 10.54 6.13 3.02
C ASP A 211 10.68 7.23 1.95
N LEU A 212 11.82 7.26 1.25
CA LEU A 212 12.12 8.22 0.18
C LEU A 212 12.03 7.62 -1.23
N SER A 213 11.61 6.36 -1.37
CA SER A 213 11.55 5.65 -2.66
C SER A 213 10.39 6.07 -3.57
N LYS A 214 9.39 6.76 -3.02
CA LYS A 214 8.10 7.07 -3.66
C LYS A 214 7.31 5.83 -4.15
N THR A 215 7.54 4.67 -3.53
CA THR A 215 6.74 3.45 -3.78
C THR A 215 5.73 3.16 -2.68
N ASP A 216 5.63 4.01 -1.66
CA ASP A 216 4.93 3.83 -0.39
C ASP A 216 3.42 3.56 -0.51
N ILE A 217 2.81 3.88 -1.66
CA ILE A 217 1.39 3.60 -1.91
C ILE A 217 1.06 2.11 -2.07
N VAL A 218 2.09 1.29 -2.29
CA VAL A 218 1.94 -0.16 -2.43
C VAL A 218 3.11 -0.93 -1.81
N GLN A 219 4.29 -0.32 -1.66
CA GLN A 219 5.50 -1.00 -1.21
C GLN A 219 6.26 -0.17 -0.17
N TYR A 220 6.10 -0.53 1.11
CA TYR A 220 6.76 0.04 2.31
C TYR A 220 6.75 -1.00 3.44
N SER A 221 7.12 -0.60 4.66
CA SER A 221 7.32 -1.53 5.78
C SER A 221 6.03 -2.20 6.28
N SER A 222 4.86 -1.54 6.26
CA SER A 222 3.59 -2.19 6.60
C SER A 222 3.07 -2.99 5.40
N ILE A 223 3.68 -4.14 5.15
CA ILE A 223 3.35 -4.96 3.97
C ILE A 223 1.94 -5.57 4.02
N ALA A 224 1.35 -5.68 5.22
CA ALA A 224 0.02 -6.24 5.42
C ALA A 224 -1.07 -5.32 4.84
N ASP A 225 -0.84 -4.00 4.78
CA ASP A 225 -1.87 -3.04 4.35
C ASP A 225 -2.30 -3.25 2.88
N VAL A 226 -1.51 -3.97 2.06
CA VAL A 226 -1.81 -4.24 0.65
C VAL A 226 -2.76 -5.43 0.47
N ALA A 227 -2.69 -6.45 1.33
CA ALA A 227 -3.40 -7.72 1.15
C ALA A 227 -3.65 -8.47 2.47
N GLY A 228 -3.79 -7.72 3.56
CA GLY A 228 -3.77 -8.20 4.93
C GLY A 228 -4.88 -9.18 5.28
N GLY A 229 -6.05 -9.02 4.64
CA GLY A 229 -7.21 -9.88 4.89
C GLY A 229 -7.08 -11.28 4.30
N LEU A 230 -6.14 -11.51 3.39
CA LEU A 230 -5.97 -12.83 2.76
C LEU A 230 -5.56 -13.88 3.80
N LEU A 231 -6.22 -15.03 3.74
CA LEU A 231 -6.05 -16.13 4.68
C LEU A 231 -5.06 -17.16 4.15
N PHE A 232 -4.20 -17.66 5.03
CA PHE A 232 -3.32 -18.78 4.73
C PHE A 232 -4.11 -20.08 4.58
N ARG A 233 -3.76 -20.89 3.59
CA ARG A 233 -4.36 -22.21 3.35
C ARG A 233 -3.53 -23.31 4.01
N GLN A 234 -4.14 -24.38 4.50
CA GLN A 234 -3.39 -25.53 5.04
C GLN A 234 -2.55 -26.24 3.98
N THR A 235 -1.38 -26.77 4.34
CA THR A 235 -0.57 -27.57 3.40
C THR A 235 -1.17 -28.96 3.15
N ASN A 236 -1.68 -29.59 4.21
CA ASN A 236 -2.11 -31.00 4.22
C ASN A 236 -3.63 -31.18 4.04
N GLY A 237 -4.30 -30.16 3.51
CA GLY A 237 -5.73 -30.15 3.28
C GLY A 237 -6.16 -28.92 2.48
N ASP A 238 -7.33 -28.96 1.88
CA ASP A 238 -7.81 -27.90 0.98
C ASP A 238 -8.55 -26.76 1.71
N THR A 239 -8.37 -26.64 3.03
CA THR A 239 -9.14 -25.72 3.89
C THR A 239 -8.36 -24.45 4.17
N LEU A 240 -9.04 -23.30 4.14
CA LEU A 240 -8.48 -22.04 4.62
C LEU A 240 -8.32 -22.06 6.13
N THR A 241 -7.27 -21.43 6.64
CA THR A 241 -7.11 -21.20 8.08
C THR A 241 -7.78 -19.90 8.48
N GLY A 242 -7.93 -19.66 9.79
CA GLY A 242 -8.29 -18.34 10.31
C GLY A 242 -7.10 -17.40 10.50
N VAL A 243 -5.92 -17.73 9.97
CA VAL A 243 -4.72 -16.90 10.07
C VAL A 243 -4.59 -16.08 8.79
N SER A 244 -4.59 -14.77 8.94
CA SER A 244 -4.45 -13.80 7.84
C SER A 244 -3.01 -13.34 7.63
N VAL A 245 -2.75 -12.63 6.53
CA VAL A 245 -1.49 -11.93 6.29
C VAL A 245 -1.24 -10.87 7.38
N SER A 246 -2.27 -10.15 7.83
CA SER A 246 -2.17 -9.17 8.93
C SER A 246 -1.83 -9.79 10.29
N ASP A 247 -2.20 -11.06 10.51
CA ASP A 247 -1.83 -11.78 11.73
C ASP A 247 -0.35 -12.20 11.73
N ALA A 248 0.21 -12.46 10.55
CA ALA A 248 1.57 -12.96 10.36
C ALA A 248 2.62 -11.85 10.22
N PHE A 249 2.22 -10.66 9.75
CA PHE A 249 3.13 -9.57 9.44
C PHE A 249 2.66 -8.25 10.06
N SER A 250 3.56 -7.61 10.79
CA SER A 250 3.37 -6.25 11.31
C SER A 250 4.72 -5.54 11.33
N ASN A 251 4.78 -4.29 10.87
CA ASN A 251 5.98 -3.46 11.07
C ASN A 251 6.12 -2.98 12.51
N LEU A 252 5.13 -3.26 13.36
CA LEU A 252 5.02 -2.80 14.74
C LEU A 252 5.16 -1.27 14.84
N ASP A 253 4.61 -0.54 13.87
CA ASP A 253 4.44 0.91 13.96
C ASP A 253 3.64 1.28 15.23
N GLY A 254 3.87 2.48 15.74
CA GLY A 254 3.38 2.98 17.02
C GLY A 254 1.86 2.97 17.23
N LEU A 255 1.36 3.85 18.10
CA LEU A 255 -0.02 3.76 18.61
C LEU A 255 -1.12 4.18 17.62
N SER A 256 -0.80 4.25 16.33
CA SER A 256 -1.71 4.65 15.26
C SER A 256 -2.38 6.01 15.55
N ARG A 257 -3.65 6.15 15.14
CA ARG A 257 -4.50 7.32 15.41
C ARG A 257 -5.42 7.07 16.60
N ARG A 258 -5.39 7.97 17.58
CA ARG A 258 -6.16 7.87 18.82
C ARG A 258 -6.65 9.23 19.29
N SER A 259 -7.51 9.26 20.30
CA SER A 259 -7.82 10.49 21.04
C SER A 259 -6.65 10.82 21.97
N ARG A 260 -6.06 12.01 21.82
CA ARG A 260 -4.82 12.38 22.51
C ARG A 260 -4.65 13.87 22.73
N VAL A 261 -3.76 14.19 23.65
CA VAL A 261 -3.00 15.45 23.67
C VAL A 261 -1.61 15.14 23.15
N ARG A 262 -1.18 15.83 22.09
CA ARG A 262 0.15 15.67 21.48
C ARG A 262 0.89 16.99 21.47
N TYR A 263 2.19 16.94 21.78
CA TYR A 263 3.10 18.06 21.65
C TYR A 263 4.24 17.69 20.69
N ASP A 264 4.54 18.61 19.77
CA ASP A 264 5.66 18.53 18.83
C ASP A 264 6.57 19.74 19.05
N THR A 265 7.87 19.51 19.24
CA THR A 265 8.84 20.60 19.37
C THR A 265 9.03 21.35 18.04
N PRO A 266 9.56 22.58 18.05
CA PRO A 266 10.15 23.14 16.83
C PRO A 266 11.24 22.22 16.28
N THR A 267 11.52 22.33 14.98
CA THR A 267 12.60 21.61 14.32
C THR A 267 13.94 22.33 14.51
N PHE A 268 14.96 21.62 14.97
CA PHE A 268 16.33 22.12 15.16
C PHE A 268 17.32 21.23 14.42
N TYR A 269 18.04 21.79 13.44
CA TYR A 269 19.02 21.04 12.62
C TYR A 269 18.43 19.75 11.98
N GLY A 270 17.17 19.81 11.58
CA GLY A 270 16.44 18.66 11.01
C GLY A 270 15.76 17.76 12.05
N PHE A 271 16.10 17.88 13.35
CA PHE A 271 15.51 17.08 14.42
C PHE A 271 14.24 17.71 14.99
N HIS A 272 13.26 16.89 15.34
CA HIS A 272 12.18 17.27 16.26
C HIS A 272 11.75 16.09 17.12
N LEU A 273 11.22 16.40 18.30
CA LEU A 273 10.65 15.44 19.23
C LEU A 273 9.13 15.60 19.24
N ALA A 274 8.42 14.48 19.38
CA ALA A 274 6.99 14.48 19.66
C ALA A 274 6.69 13.57 20.86
N THR A 275 5.65 13.90 21.62
CA THR A 275 5.12 13.03 22.67
C THR A 275 3.60 13.18 22.76
N SER A 276 2.91 12.11 23.16
CA SER A 276 1.47 12.20 23.39
C SER A 276 0.99 11.43 24.61
N LEU A 277 -0.04 11.98 25.24
CA LEU A 277 -0.88 11.31 26.24
C LEU A 277 -2.17 10.88 25.55
N VAL A 278 -2.47 9.59 25.61
CA VAL A 278 -3.42 8.93 24.72
C VAL A 278 -4.52 8.24 25.53
N SER A 279 -5.72 8.13 24.95
CA SER A 279 -6.84 7.39 25.54
C SER A 279 -6.47 5.96 25.96
N ASP A 280 -7.19 5.46 26.96
CA ASP A 280 -6.91 4.21 27.68
C ASP A 280 -5.51 4.16 28.30
N GLN A 281 -5.08 5.27 28.90
CA GLN A 281 -3.84 5.34 29.70
C GLN A 281 -2.57 4.98 28.91
N ARG A 282 -2.56 5.25 27.60
CA ARG A 282 -1.41 5.05 26.73
C ARG A 282 -0.57 6.31 26.66
N TYR A 283 0.71 6.16 26.32
CA TYR A 283 1.59 7.28 26.03
C TYR A 283 2.72 6.85 25.11
N ASP A 284 3.28 7.81 24.39
CA ASP A 284 4.38 7.56 23.48
C ASP A 284 5.28 8.78 23.32
N ALA A 285 6.46 8.53 22.77
CA ALA A 285 7.33 9.59 22.28
C ALA A 285 8.10 9.12 21.05
N SER A 286 8.51 10.09 20.24
CA SER A 286 9.27 9.84 19.02
C SER A 286 10.29 10.94 18.75
N LEU A 287 11.36 10.53 18.09
CA LEU A 287 12.40 11.39 17.54
C LEU A 287 12.36 11.24 16.02
N TRP A 288 12.36 12.39 15.34
CA TRP A 288 12.33 12.46 13.89
C TRP A 288 13.51 13.30 13.40
N TRP A 289 14.04 12.93 12.25
CA TRP A 289 15.11 13.65 11.60
C TRP A 289 14.95 13.68 10.08
N GLY A 290 15.30 14.82 9.48
CA GLY A 290 15.43 14.97 8.03
C GLY A 290 16.60 15.87 7.68
N GLY A 291 17.36 15.47 6.67
CA GLY A 291 18.54 16.20 6.21
C GLY A 291 18.75 16.07 4.71
N GLN A 292 19.45 17.04 4.15
CA GLN A 292 19.88 17.04 2.75
C GLN A 292 21.29 17.64 2.66
N GLY A 293 22.16 17.01 1.88
CA GLY A 293 23.54 17.47 1.67
C GLY A 293 24.41 16.42 1.01
N TYR A 294 25.54 16.85 0.43
CA TYR A 294 26.52 15.97 -0.23
C TYR A 294 25.94 15.05 -1.32
N GLY A 295 24.86 15.47 -2.00
CA GLY A 295 24.17 14.68 -3.02
C GLY A 295 23.17 13.66 -2.47
N PHE A 296 22.85 13.72 -1.17
CA PHE A 296 21.90 12.82 -0.53
C PHE A 296 20.77 13.58 0.16
N LYS A 297 19.58 12.98 0.11
CA LYS A 297 18.46 13.27 1.00
C LYS A 297 18.29 12.09 1.95
N ALA A 298 18.13 12.37 3.24
CA ALA A 298 17.96 11.34 4.25
C ALA A 298 16.87 11.73 5.25
N ALA A 299 16.16 10.74 5.75
CA ALA A 299 15.17 10.91 6.79
C ALA A 299 15.17 9.69 7.70
N GLY A 300 14.78 9.86 8.95
CA GLY A 300 14.59 8.76 9.87
C GLY A 300 13.71 9.12 11.05
N ALA A 301 13.22 8.09 11.72
CA ALA A 301 12.41 8.18 12.91
C ALA A 301 12.72 7.03 13.86
N ALA A 302 12.52 7.27 15.15
CA ALA A 302 12.52 6.25 16.18
C ALA A 302 11.47 6.61 17.23
N ALA A 303 10.78 5.61 17.77
CA ALA A 303 9.77 5.82 18.78
C ALA A 303 9.77 4.73 19.85
N PHE A 304 9.15 5.07 20.96
CA PHE A 304 8.69 4.09 21.92
C PHE A 304 7.23 4.40 22.27
N ALA A 305 6.49 3.36 22.64
CA ALA A 305 5.11 3.46 23.07
C ALA A 305 4.82 2.51 24.24
N TYR A 306 3.98 2.96 25.15
CA TYR A 306 3.28 2.11 26.11
C TYR A 306 1.85 1.86 25.58
N PRO A 307 1.58 0.68 24.99
CA PRO A 307 0.29 0.37 24.36
C PRO A 307 -0.83 0.04 25.35
N ASN A 308 -0.52 -0.17 26.64
CA ASN A 308 -1.49 -0.55 27.67
C ASN A 308 -2.40 -1.71 27.20
N GLN A 309 -1.78 -2.83 26.85
CA GLN A 309 -2.44 -4.05 26.39
C GLN A 309 -2.01 -5.21 27.31
N ASP A 310 -2.89 -6.19 27.48
CA ASP A 310 -2.55 -7.38 28.26
C ASP A 310 -1.35 -8.12 27.65
N ASP A 311 -0.52 -8.67 28.53
CA ASP A 311 0.72 -9.38 28.20
C ASP A 311 1.67 -8.58 27.27
N THR A 312 1.65 -7.24 27.37
CA THR A 312 2.48 -6.34 26.57
C THR A 312 3.10 -5.26 27.44
N ASP A 313 4.42 -5.17 27.41
CA ASP A 313 5.17 -4.10 28.08
C ASP A 313 5.32 -2.90 27.12
N PHE A 314 6.50 -2.66 26.57
CA PHE A 314 6.75 -1.56 25.65
C PHE A 314 6.81 -2.02 24.20
N GLN A 315 6.55 -1.06 23.30
CA GLN A 315 6.80 -1.20 21.88
C GLN A 315 7.84 -0.17 21.45
N TYR A 316 8.74 -0.58 20.57
CA TYR A 316 9.80 0.22 19.99
C TYR A 316 9.79 0.05 18.49
N ASP A 317 9.98 1.12 17.76
CA ASP A 317 10.06 1.06 16.31
C ASP A 317 10.92 2.19 15.76
N GLY A 318 11.36 2.02 14.52
CA GLY A 318 12.11 3.05 13.82
C GLY A 318 12.36 2.71 12.38
N SER A 319 12.67 3.75 11.62
CA SER A 319 12.96 3.64 10.19
C SER A 319 13.96 4.69 9.74
N PHE A 320 14.65 4.38 8.65
CA PHE A 320 15.61 5.27 8.03
C PHE A 320 15.58 5.07 6.52
N SER A 321 15.59 6.17 5.77
CA SER A 321 15.65 6.15 4.32
C SER A 321 16.66 7.16 3.80
N LEU A 322 17.45 6.72 2.81
CA LEU A 322 18.50 7.49 2.16
C LEU A 322 18.28 7.44 0.64
N LEU A 323 18.35 8.59 -0.01
CA LEU A 323 18.22 8.77 -1.45
C LEU A 323 19.45 9.52 -1.97
N HIS A 324 20.16 8.93 -2.92
CA HIS A 324 21.18 9.62 -3.69
C HIS A 324 20.51 10.41 -4.82
N GLU A 325 20.55 11.74 -4.75
CA GLU A 325 19.72 12.61 -5.58
C GLU A 325 20.09 12.54 -7.07
N ASP A 326 21.37 12.37 -7.39
CA ASP A 326 21.83 12.37 -8.78
C ASP A 326 21.49 11.08 -9.54
N THR A 327 21.50 9.93 -8.85
CA THR A 327 21.21 8.62 -9.48
C THR A 327 19.79 8.14 -9.21
N GLY A 328 19.14 8.68 -8.17
CA GLY A 328 17.85 8.24 -7.66
C GLY A 328 17.88 6.91 -6.90
N LEU A 329 19.06 6.30 -6.71
CA LEU A 329 19.21 5.08 -5.92
C LEU A 329 18.87 5.38 -4.45
N ASN A 330 18.07 4.51 -3.84
CA ASN A 330 17.65 4.65 -2.46
C ASN A 330 17.70 3.34 -1.68
N LEU A 331 17.82 3.49 -0.36
CA LEU A 331 17.79 2.42 0.64
C LEU A 331 16.82 2.85 1.74
N THR A 332 15.89 1.98 2.10
CA THR A 332 15.00 2.15 3.26
C THR A 332 15.14 0.95 4.18
N LEU A 333 15.23 1.21 5.48
CA LEU A 333 15.30 0.23 6.55
C LEU A 333 14.22 0.53 7.59
N SER A 334 13.64 -0.49 8.19
CA SER A 334 12.72 -0.36 9.32
C SER A 334 12.85 -1.55 10.25
N ALA A 335 12.65 -1.32 11.54
CA ALA A 335 12.60 -2.36 12.55
C ALA A 335 11.56 -2.03 13.62
N GLY A 336 10.97 -3.07 14.19
CA GLY A 336 10.00 -2.96 15.28
C GLY A 336 10.16 -4.10 16.27
N LEU A 337 9.87 -3.83 17.54
CA LEU A 337 9.89 -4.75 18.66
C LEU A 337 8.69 -4.45 19.56
N ARG A 338 7.95 -5.48 19.96
CA ARG A 338 6.95 -5.39 21.02
C ARG A 338 7.25 -6.45 22.06
N GLU A 339 7.56 -5.99 23.26
CA GLU A 339 7.84 -6.84 24.41
C GLU A 339 6.55 -7.54 24.86
N ARG A 340 6.63 -8.85 25.04
CA ARG A 340 5.48 -9.69 25.39
C ARG A 340 5.76 -10.52 26.63
N ASP A 341 4.77 -10.56 27.52
CA ASP A 341 4.85 -11.45 28.68
C ASP A 341 4.53 -12.89 28.28
N ASN A 342 5.23 -13.83 28.92
CA ASN A 342 4.98 -15.27 28.86
C ASN A 342 5.03 -15.89 27.45
N GLN A 343 5.59 -15.20 26.46
CA GLN A 343 5.78 -15.65 25.08
C GLN A 343 6.99 -14.95 24.43
N GLY A 344 7.32 -15.28 23.18
CA GLY A 344 8.37 -14.56 22.46
C GLY A 344 7.95 -13.13 22.11
N ASP A 345 8.89 -12.19 22.21
CA ASP A 345 8.70 -10.80 21.80
C ASP A 345 8.42 -10.72 20.30
N GLN A 346 7.47 -9.88 19.89
CA GLN A 346 7.18 -9.71 18.47
C GLN A 346 8.26 -8.83 17.85
N GLU A 347 8.85 -9.26 16.74
CA GLU A 347 9.88 -8.51 16.04
C GLU A 347 9.57 -8.39 14.56
N ASN A 348 9.99 -7.28 13.95
CA ASN A 348 9.98 -7.15 12.50
C ASN A 348 11.21 -6.42 11.99
N PHE A 349 11.75 -6.90 10.87
CA PHE A 349 12.85 -6.26 10.15
C PHE A 349 12.46 -6.10 8.68
N TYR A 350 12.67 -4.89 8.14
CA TYR A 350 12.37 -4.55 6.76
C TYR A 350 13.56 -3.85 6.12
N ALA A 351 13.86 -4.24 4.88
CA ALA A 351 14.84 -3.57 4.04
C ALA A 351 14.33 -3.47 2.61
N LYS A 352 14.55 -2.31 1.99
CA LYS A 352 14.23 -2.06 0.58
C LYS A 352 15.35 -1.31 -0.11
N VAL A 353 15.69 -1.76 -1.30
CA VAL A 353 16.50 -1.00 -2.26
C VAL A 353 15.62 -0.53 -3.39
N GLY A 354 15.83 0.70 -3.85
CA GLY A 354 15.00 1.29 -4.90
C GLY A 354 15.75 2.19 -5.85
N TRP A 355 15.07 2.54 -6.94
CA TRP A 355 15.55 3.46 -7.94
C TRP A 355 14.42 4.40 -8.36
N LEU A 356 14.61 5.69 -8.12
CA LEU A 356 13.70 6.75 -8.52
C LEU A 356 14.25 7.45 -9.76
N THR A 357 13.52 7.45 -10.87
CA THR A 357 14.04 7.98 -12.13
C THR A 357 12.93 8.57 -12.99
N THR A 358 13.27 9.44 -13.93
CA THR A 358 12.31 10.08 -14.83
C THR A 358 12.47 9.54 -16.24
N PHE A 359 11.62 8.57 -16.61
CA PHE A 359 11.58 8.05 -17.98
C PHE A 359 10.73 8.90 -18.92
N PHE A 360 9.71 9.57 -18.38
CA PHE A 360 8.73 10.32 -19.14
C PHE A 360 8.63 11.73 -18.59
N SER A 361 8.28 12.70 -19.43
CA SER A 361 7.99 14.07 -18.99
C SER A 361 6.74 14.19 -18.10
N LEU A 362 6.07 13.07 -17.80
CA LEU A 362 4.84 13.02 -17.01
C LEU A 362 5.12 12.96 -15.50
N GLY A 363 6.35 12.64 -15.10
CA GLY A 363 6.78 12.56 -13.71
C GLY A 363 7.70 11.36 -13.45
N GLU A 364 8.13 11.25 -12.20
CA GLU A 364 9.06 10.21 -11.77
C GLU A 364 8.43 8.81 -11.71
N THR A 365 9.26 7.80 -11.89
CA THR A 365 8.94 6.38 -11.70
C THR A 365 9.81 5.85 -10.57
N GLY A 366 9.18 5.37 -9.49
CA GLY A 366 9.86 4.68 -8.39
C GLY A 366 9.82 3.17 -8.60
N PHE A 367 10.98 2.51 -8.48
CA PHE A 367 11.10 1.05 -8.41
C PHE A 367 11.62 0.66 -7.05
N GLY A 368 11.20 -0.51 -6.56
CA GLY A 368 11.72 -1.05 -5.30
C GLY A 368 11.69 -2.58 -5.26
N VAL A 369 12.66 -3.15 -4.55
CA VAL A 369 12.67 -4.55 -4.12
C VAL A 369 12.91 -4.58 -2.63
N ASP A 370 12.05 -5.29 -1.91
CA ASP A 370 12.10 -5.38 -0.45
C ASP A 370 12.12 -6.82 0.06
N TYR A 371 12.58 -6.93 1.30
CA TYR A 371 12.49 -8.12 2.13
C TYR A 371 11.99 -7.71 3.51
N THR A 372 11.08 -8.50 4.07
CA THR A 372 10.66 -8.38 5.47
C THR A 372 10.75 -9.74 6.16
N ARG A 373 11.04 -9.71 7.46
CA ARG A 373 10.98 -10.87 8.35
C ARG A 373 10.26 -10.47 9.62
N SER A 374 9.21 -11.21 9.96
CA SER A 374 8.41 -11.04 11.18
C SER A 374 8.59 -12.27 12.06
N LEU A 375 8.83 -12.07 13.35
CA LEU A 375 9.05 -13.14 14.32
C LEU A 375 7.98 -13.08 15.40
N ASN A 376 7.62 -14.26 15.90
CA ASN A 376 6.67 -14.45 17.00
C ASN A 376 5.28 -13.87 16.69
N LEU A 377 4.86 -13.96 15.42
CA LEU A 377 3.54 -13.60 14.90
C LEU A 377 3.02 -14.71 13.97
N PRO A 378 1.74 -15.14 14.08
CA PRO A 378 0.75 -14.69 15.06
C PRO A 378 0.91 -15.31 16.46
N THR A 379 1.66 -16.40 16.57
CA THR A 379 1.96 -17.02 17.87
C THR A 379 3.34 -16.61 18.34
N GLY A 380 3.63 -16.72 19.64
CA GLY A 380 4.92 -16.35 20.21
C GLY A 380 6.15 -17.18 19.77
N ARG A 381 6.03 -18.00 18.71
CA ARG A 381 7.09 -18.82 18.10
C ARG A 381 6.99 -18.97 16.57
N ASP A 382 6.00 -18.36 15.92
CA ASP A 382 5.83 -18.43 14.46
C ASP A 382 6.82 -17.48 13.76
N GLU A 383 7.23 -17.81 12.53
CA GLU A 383 8.16 -17.00 11.73
C GLU A 383 7.59 -16.75 10.33
N GLY A 384 7.51 -15.48 9.94
CA GLY A 384 7.09 -15.05 8.61
C GLY A 384 8.21 -14.35 7.84
N TYR A 385 8.27 -14.58 6.53
CA TYR A 385 9.08 -13.73 5.64
C TYR A 385 8.30 -13.35 4.39
N SER A 386 8.63 -12.21 3.81
CA SER A 386 8.07 -11.78 2.53
C SER A 386 9.10 -11.05 1.67
N VAL A 387 8.98 -11.23 0.37
CA VAL A 387 9.74 -10.49 -0.65
C VAL A 387 8.77 -9.84 -1.62
N GLY A 388 9.12 -8.65 -2.09
CA GLY A 388 8.28 -7.95 -3.07
C GLY A 388 9.05 -7.05 -4.00
N ALA A 389 8.45 -6.79 -5.15
CA ALA A 389 8.93 -5.85 -6.14
C ALA A 389 7.77 -4.96 -6.60
N ALA A 390 8.02 -3.66 -6.75
CA ALA A 390 7.00 -2.73 -7.24
C ALA A 390 7.56 -1.68 -8.19
N ALA A 391 6.65 -1.11 -8.99
CA ALA A 391 6.87 0.06 -9.80
C ALA A 391 5.71 1.03 -9.60
N VAL A 392 6.01 2.32 -9.40
CA VAL A 392 5.02 3.39 -9.20
C VAL A 392 5.34 4.54 -10.15
N GLN A 393 4.45 4.83 -11.08
CA GLN A 393 4.52 6.01 -11.93
C GLN A 393 3.74 7.16 -11.30
N HIS A 394 4.43 8.28 -11.07
CA HIS A 394 3.85 9.54 -10.61
C HIS A 394 3.50 10.41 -11.81
N PHE A 395 2.28 10.91 -11.84
CA PHE A 395 1.79 11.89 -12.81
C PHE A 395 1.53 13.19 -12.05
N GLU A 396 2.61 13.96 -11.81
CA GLU A 396 2.62 15.07 -10.84
C GLU A 396 1.57 16.14 -11.15
N ASP A 397 1.47 16.54 -12.43
CA ASP A 397 0.50 17.53 -12.90
C ASP A 397 -0.96 17.14 -12.69
N TYR A 398 -1.22 15.85 -12.48
CA TYR A 398 -2.57 15.28 -12.36
C TYR A 398 -2.85 14.73 -10.95
N GLY A 399 -1.92 14.88 -10.00
CA GLY A 399 -2.04 14.31 -8.66
C GLY A 399 -2.32 12.81 -8.67
N THR A 400 -1.85 12.10 -9.70
CA THR A 400 -2.20 10.71 -9.98
C THR A 400 -0.97 9.81 -9.85
N GLU A 401 -1.15 8.65 -9.24
CA GLU A 401 -0.15 7.60 -9.14
C GLU A 401 -0.75 6.30 -9.69
N ILE A 402 -0.03 5.60 -10.55
CA ILE A 402 -0.41 4.25 -11.04
C ILE A 402 0.71 3.30 -10.66
N TYR A 403 0.36 2.12 -10.19
CA TYR A 403 1.33 1.19 -9.66
C TYR A 403 1.05 -0.28 -9.98
N LEU A 404 2.11 -1.06 -9.93
CA LEU A 404 2.11 -2.52 -9.99
C LEU A 404 3.03 -3.06 -8.89
N GLN A 405 2.63 -4.14 -8.22
CA GLN A 405 3.44 -4.91 -7.31
C GLN A 405 3.30 -6.41 -7.58
N TYR A 406 4.36 -7.16 -7.30
CA TYR A 406 4.28 -8.58 -6.95
C TYR A 406 4.89 -8.79 -5.56
N ARG A 407 4.25 -9.63 -4.74
CA ARG A 407 4.69 -9.97 -3.39
C ARG A 407 4.44 -11.44 -3.09
N HIS A 408 5.37 -12.04 -2.36
CA HIS A 408 5.28 -13.40 -1.85
C HIS A 408 5.32 -13.36 -0.32
N HIS A 409 4.39 -14.05 0.32
CA HIS A 409 4.28 -14.21 1.77
C HIS A 409 4.45 -15.68 2.15
N SER A 410 5.36 -15.95 3.07
CA SER A 410 5.55 -17.27 3.67
C SER A 410 5.44 -17.20 5.18
N LEU A 411 4.85 -18.24 5.77
CA LEU A 411 4.62 -18.34 7.21
C LEU A 411 4.94 -19.77 7.67
N GLU A 412 5.98 -19.90 8.48
CA GLU A 412 6.33 -21.11 9.21
C GLU A 412 5.70 -21.05 10.60
N ARG A 413 4.89 -22.05 10.93
CA ARG A 413 4.12 -22.10 12.18
C ARG A 413 4.68 -23.16 13.11
N ASP A 414 4.89 -22.80 14.37
CA ASP A 414 5.29 -23.76 15.42
C ASP A 414 4.13 -24.69 15.81
N VAL A 415 2.89 -24.24 15.54
CA VAL A 415 1.67 -25.00 15.79
C VAL A 415 0.97 -25.40 14.49
N ALA A 416 0.36 -26.59 14.50
CA ALA A 416 -0.45 -27.04 13.38
C ALA A 416 -1.68 -26.13 13.14
N PRO A 417 -2.20 -26.08 11.90
CA PRO A 417 -1.66 -26.70 10.69
C PRO A 417 -0.50 -25.89 10.09
N SER A 418 0.39 -26.60 9.37
CA SER A 418 1.30 -25.94 8.41
C SER A 418 0.49 -25.30 7.29
N VAL A 419 1.02 -24.24 6.69
CA VAL A 419 0.31 -23.45 5.68
C VAL A 419 1.06 -23.39 4.35
N GLN A 420 0.32 -23.10 3.29
CA GLN A 420 0.84 -22.74 1.97
C GLN A 420 1.22 -21.26 1.95
N ASP A 421 2.17 -20.91 1.10
CA ASP A 421 2.51 -19.51 0.84
C ASP A 421 1.40 -18.79 0.06
N ILE A 422 1.40 -17.46 0.12
CA ILE A 422 0.49 -16.60 -0.64
C ILE A 422 1.31 -15.71 -1.58
N ASN A 423 0.94 -15.71 -2.85
CA ASN A 423 1.50 -14.81 -3.86
C ASN A 423 0.45 -13.78 -4.26
N VAL A 424 0.81 -12.49 -4.29
CA VAL A 424 -0.11 -11.40 -4.62
C VAL A 424 0.49 -10.53 -5.72
N GLY A 425 -0.23 -10.39 -6.83
CA GLY A 425 0.00 -9.33 -7.81
C GLY A 425 -1.00 -8.20 -7.60
N THR A 426 -0.54 -6.96 -7.47
CA THR A 426 -1.42 -5.81 -7.23
C THR A 426 -1.25 -4.79 -8.34
N ILE A 427 -2.36 -4.31 -8.91
CA ILE A 427 -2.39 -3.15 -9.80
C ILE A 427 -3.39 -2.14 -9.28
N GLY A 428 -3.04 -0.85 -9.24
CA GLY A 428 -3.94 0.15 -8.72
C GLY A 428 -3.59 1.57 -9.15
N ALA A 429 -4.44 2.49 -8.70
CA ALA A 429 -4.26 3.91 -8.92
C ALA A 429 -4.74 4.73 -7.73
N ARG A 430 -4.02 5.81 -7.44
CA ARG A 430 -4.40 6.84 -6.48
C ARG A 430 -4.54 8.17 -7.19
N VAL A 431 -5.63 8.89 -6.96
CA VAL A 431 -5.85 10.24 -7.49
C VAL A 431 -6.15 11.18 -6.34
N LYS A 432 -5.35 12.23 -6.20
CA LYS A 432 -5.47 13.28 -5.19
C LYS A 432 -6.17 14.52 -5.78
N PHE A 433 -6.95 15.23 -4.97
CA PHE A 433 -7.65 16.46 -5.37
C PHE A 433 -7.58 17.56 -4.32
#